data_AF-A0A3B9G0M7-F1
#
_entry.id   AF-A0A3B9G0M7-F1
#
_cell.length_a   1.000
_cell.length_b   1.000
_cell.length_c   1.000
_cell.angle_alpha   90.00
_cell.angle_beta   90.00
_cell.angle_gamma   90.00
#
_symmetry.space_group_name_H-M   'P 1'
#
loop_
_entity.id
_entity.type
_entity.pdbx_description
1 polymer ?
#
loop_
_entity_poly.entity_id
_entity_poly.type
_entity_poly.pdbx_seq_one_letter_code
_entity_poly.pdbx_strand_id
1 'polypeptide(L)'
;MSSILYGAAAYVLSTGWFNFPSFAVLVFLVGTIHSIYMVAYQSFYPLLITEGNFSKAYSIASVLETLAVVMVPVSTFVYKQVGISPLLAVNALCFFLAAVMETQIRTTEKYIDVQKKSEDAQHRIRQVLSDIHEGFNYLRKDKGLLAIAAYFTFSALIYGVSNVLTLPYFRKTFSNGEYVYMVVMGASVAGRAIGGGMHYRMRIPAERKFMIAMFVYLGTSVLDGIYLFTPIPVMFILMLFSGLLGVTSWTIRISATQAYVPDEKKGRFNGAF
;
A
#
# COMPACT_ATOMS: atom_id res chain seq x y z
N MET A 1 -8.39 17.60 6.88
CA MET A 1 -7.34 18.31 6.11
C MET A 1 -7.24 17.85 4.66
N SER A 2 -7.26 16.55 4.35
CA SER A 2 -7.16 16.04 2.97
C SER A 2 -8.21 16.60 2.00
N SER A 3 -9.45 16.80 2.46
CA SER A 3 -10.53 17.42 1.66
C SER A 3 -10.15 18.81 1.11
N ILE A 4 -9.49 19.65 1.91
CA ILE A 4 -9.10 21.01 1.52
C ILE A 4 -8.02 20.96 0.43
N LEU A 5 -7.06 20.04 0.53
CA LEU A 5 -5.99 19.86 -0.45
C LEU A 5 -6.52 19.36 -1.79
N TYR A 6 -7.43 18.38 -1.79
CA TYR A 6 -8.06 17.89 -3.02
C TYR A 6 -8.98 18.94 -3.65
N GLY A 7 -9.68 19.75 -2.84
CA GLY A 7 -10.47 20.88 -3.32
C GLY A 7 -9.62 22.00 -3.93
N ALA A 8 -8.48 22.33 -3.31
CA ALA A 8 -7.51 23.27 -3.85
C ALA A 8 -6.89 22.76 -5.17
N ALA A 9 -6.57 21.47 -5.25
CA ALA A 9 -6.10 20.85 -6.49
C ALA A 9 -7.14 20.95 -7.62
N ALA A 10 -8.43 20.69 -7.31
CA ALA A 10 -9.51 20.82 -8.28
C ALA A 10 -9.66 22.26 -8.81
N TYR A 11 -9.55 23.25 -7.92
CA TYR A 11 -9.65 24.67 -8.29
C TYR A 11 -8.46 25.17 -9.13
N VAL A 12 -7.24 24.75 -8.79
CA VAL A 12 -6.04 25.11 -9.57
C VAL A 12 -6.06 24.48 -10.97
N LEU A 13 -6.59 23.25 -11.08
CA LEU A 13 -6.72 22.56 -12.35
C LEU A 13 -7.88 23.08 -13.22
N SER A 14 -8.96 23.60 -12.62
CA SER A 14 -10.08 24.19 -13.36
C SER A 14 -9.78 25.60 -13.89
N THR A 15 -8.84 26.32 -13.28
CA THR A 15 -8.41 27.66 -13.71
C THR A 15 -7.31 27.64 -14.78
N GLY A 16 -6.76 26.47 -15.12
CA GLY A 16 -5.74 26.32 -16.16
C GLY A 16 -4.31 26.71 -15.73
N TRP A 17 -4.09 27.03 -14.45
CA TRP A 17 -2.79 27.42 -13.89
C TRP A 17 -2.00 26.19 -13.46
N PHE A 18 -1.72 25.27 -14.38
CA PHE A 18 -0.94 24.08 -14.08
C PHE A 18 0.55 24.43 -13.92
N ASN A 19 1.09 24.28 -12.71
CA ASN A 19 2.51 24.43 -12.43
C ASN A 19 3.05 23.20 -11.68
N PHE A 20 4.04 22.52 -12.28
CA PHE A 20 4.57 21.25 -11.78
C PHE A 20 5.09 21.33 -10.33
N PRO A 21 5.92 22.33 -9.95
CA PRO A 21 6.31 22.55 -8.55
C PRO A 21 5.15 22.64 -7.56
N SER A 22 4.07 23.38 -7.88
CA SER A 22 2.91 23.48 -6.98
C SER A 22 2.18 22.15 -6.79
N PHE A 23 2.08 21.35 -7.86
CA PHE A 23 1.48 20.03 -7.80
C PHE A 23 2.35 19.05 -6.99
N ALA A 24 3.68 19.12 -7.14
CA ALA A 24 4.61 18.31 -6.36
C ALA A 24 4.51 18.59 -4.85
N VAL A 25 4.41 19.87 -4.45
CA VAL A 25 4.18 20.26 -3.04
C VAL A 25 2.84 19.72 -2.54
N LEU A 26 1.78 19.81 -3.35
CA LEU A 26 0.46 19.29 -2.97
C LEU A 26 0.48 17.77 -2.77
N VAL A 27 1.08 17.02 -3.70
CA VAL A 27 1.25 15.56 -3.60
C VAL A 27 2.08 15.19 -2.37
N PHE A 28 3.14 15.94 -2.08
CA PHE A 28 3.96 15.74 -0.89
C PHE A 28 3.13 15.90 0.39
N LEU A 29 2.36 17.00 0.51
CA LEU A 29 1.50 17.25 1.67
C LEU A 29 0.43 16.17 1.85
N VAL A 30 -0.22 15.76 0.75
CA VAL A 30 -1.20 14.66 0.77
C VAL A 30 -0.55 13.35 1.21
N GLY A 31 0.65 13.04 0.72
CA GLY A 31 1.42 11.86 1.12
C GLY A 31 1.77 11.85 2.60
N THR A 32 2.22 12.98 3.15
CA THR A 32 2.52 13.11 4.59
C THR A 32 1.26 12.89 5.44
N ILE A 33 0.14 13.51 5.07
CA ILE A 33 -1.13 13.35 5.80
C ILE A 33 -1.61 11.90 5.73
N HIS A 34 -1.52 11.28 4.54
CA HIS A 34 -1.92 9.89 4.36
C HIS A 34 -1.08 8.93 5.20
N SER A 35 0.23 9.14 5.29
CA SER A 35 1.11 8.33 6.13
C SER A 35 0.73 8.42 7.61
N ILE A 36 0.51 9.63 8.13
CA ILE A 36 0.06 9.84 9.53
C ILE A 36 -1.30 9.18 9.75
N TYR A 37 -2.24 9.37 8.82
CA TYR A 37 -3.58 8.80 8.89
C TYR A 37 -3.54 7.27 8.93
N MET A 38 -2.74 6.62 8.08
CA MET A 38 -2.64 5.15 8.04
C MET A 38 -2.13 4.59 9.37
N VAL A 39 -1.13 5.23 9.98
CA VAL A 39 -0.60 4.81 11.30
C VAL A 39 -1.64 4.99 12.39
N ALA A 40 -2.35 6.13 12.40
CA ALA A 40 -3.42 6.38 13.35
C ALA A 40 -4.57 5.38 13.19
N TYR A 41 -5.00 5.12 11.95
CA TYR A 41 -6.06 4.17 11.62
C TYR A 41 -5.69 2.75 12.05
N GLN A 42 -4.49 2.26 11.72
CA GLN A 42 -4.05 0.92 12.11
C GLN A 42 -3.97 0.74 13.63
N SER A 43 -3.68 1.82 14.37
CA SER A 43 -3.60 1.78 15.84
C SER A 43 -4.98 1.88 16.50
N PHE A 44 -5.87 2.68 15.93
CA PHE A 44 -7.18 2.98 16.52
C PHE A 44 -8.27 1.98 16.10
N TYR A 45 -8.24 1.48 14.87
CA TYR A 45 -9.25 0.56 14.33
C TYR A 45 -9.44 -0.71 15.17
N PRO A 46 -8.38 -1.39 15.67
CA PRO A 46 -8.54 -2.55 16.55
C PRO A 46 -9.27 -2.24 17.86
N LEU A 47 -9.11 -1.03 18.40
CA LEU A 47 -9.73 -0.60 19.67
C LEU A 47 -11.24 -0.37 19.54
N LEU A 48 -11.73 -0.12 18.32
CA LEU A 48 -13.16 0.05 18.03
C LEU A 48 -13.89 -1.29 17.87
N ILE A 49 -13.16 -2.39 17.70
CA ILE A 49 -13.74 -3.71 17.47
C ILE A 49 -14.01 -4.38 18.81
N THR A 50 -15.23 -4.89 19.00
CA THR A 50 -15.57 -5.71 20.15
C THR A 50 -14.72 -6.98 20.17
N GLU A 51 -14.19 -7.34 21.35
CA GLU A 51 -13.39 -8.56 21.53
C GLU A 51 -14.10 -9.80 20.95
N GLY A 52 -13.35 -10.64 20.22
CA GLY A 52 -13.89 -11.81 19.51
C GLY A 52 -14.42 -11.54 18.09
N ASN A 53 -14.65 -10.29 17.70
CA ASN A 53 -15.17 -9.94 16.36
C ASN A 53 -14.09 -9.46 15.35
N PHE A 54 -12.81 -9.54 15.69
CA PHE A 54 -11.71 -9.09 14.84
C PHE A 54 -11.78 -9.65 13.42
N SER A 55 -11.95 -10.96 13.26
CA SER A 55 -12.03 -11.60 11.94
C SER A 55 -13.15 -11.02 11.06
N LYS A 56 -14.33 -10.78 11.65
CA LYS A 56 -15.50 -10.24 10.94
C LYS A 56 -15.29 -8.78 10.54
N ALA A 57 -14.75 -7.96 11.44
CA ALA A 57 -14.47 -6.55 11.16
C ALA A 57 -13.38 -6.35 10.10
N TYR A 58 -12.31 -7.15 10.14
CA TYR A 58 -11.27 -7.12 9.11
C TYR A 58 -11.76 -7.66 7.75
N SER A 59 -12.66 -8.65 7.76
CA SER A 59 -13.28 -9.14 6.53
C SER A 59 -14.12 -8.05 5.84
N ILE A 60 -14.91 -7.29 6.61
CA ILE A 60 -15.70 -6.16 6.08
C ILE A 60 -14.78 -5.07 5.52
N ALA A 61 -13.72 -4.70 6.25
CA ALA A 61 -12.74 -3.72 5.76
C ALA A 61 -12.10 -4.15 4.43
N SER A 62 -11.71 -5.42 4.31
CA SER A 62 -11.13 -5.97 3.08
C SER A 62 -12.10 -5.93 1.89
N VAL A 63 -13.40 -6.18 2.13
CA VAL A 63 -14.43 -6.05 1.09
C VAL A 63 -14.57 -4.59 0.64
N LEU A 64 -14.55 -3.63 1.57
CA LEU A 64 -14.62 -2.20 1.25
C LEU A 64 -13.41 -1.74 0.42
N GLU A 65 -12.20 -2.17 0.78
CA GLU A 65 -10.99 -1.90 -0.01
C GLU A 65 -11.12 -2.49 -1.42
N THR A 66 -11.63 -3.72 -1.54
CA THR A 66 -11.84 -4.37 -2.85
C THR A 66 -12.84 -3.60 -3.70
N LEU A 67 -13.95 -3.14 -3.12
CA LEU A 67 -14.93 -2.31 -3.81
C LEU A 67 -14.32 -0.96 -4.26
N ALA A 68 -13.45 -0.36 -3.46
CA ALA A 68 -12.74 0.87 -3.84
C ALA A 68 -11.84 0.65 -5.07
N VAL A 69 -11.18 -0.51 -5.19
CA VAL A 69 -10.38 -0.86 -6.38
C VAL A 69 -11.27 -1.01 -7.63
N VAL A 70 -12.47 -1.58 -7.49
CA VAL A 70 -13.44 -1.70 -8.60
C VAL A 70 -13.90 -0.32 -9.11
N MET A 71 -13.81 0.73 -8.28
CA MET A 71 -14.11 2.10 -8.72
C MET A 71 -13.03 2.71 -9.62
N VAL A 72 -11.85 2.10 -9.77
CA VAL A 72 -10.77 2.62 -10.62
C VAL A 72 -11.16 2.63 -12.12
N PRO A 73 -11.70 1.54 -12.71
CA PRO A 73 -12.26 1.57 -14.06
C PRO A 73 -13.38 2.60 -14.25
N VAL A 74 -14.31 2.69 -13.27
CA VAL A 74 -15.42 3.66 -13.30
C VAL A 74 -14.88 5.08 -13.33
N SER A 75 -13.92 5.38 -12.47
CA SER A 75 -13.24 6.68 -12.42
C SER A 75 -12.52 6.97 -13.73
N THR A 76 -11.88 5.98 -14.34
CA THR A 76 -11.21 6.12 -15.63
C THR A 76 -12.19 6.44 -16.76
N PHE A 77 -13.38 5.84 -16.75
CA PHE A 77 -14.44 6.13 -17.71
C PHE A 77 -14.95 7.57 -17.57
N VAL A 78 -15.21 8.01 -16.33
CA VAL A 78 -15.65 9.39 -16.04
C VAL A 78 -14.57 10.40 -16.42
N TYR A 79 -13.30 10.10 -16.11
CA TYR A 79 -12.15 10.93 -16.47
C TYR A 79 -12.07 11.19 -17.98
N LYS A 80 -12.35 10.18 -18.82
CA LYS A 80 -12.35 10.34 -20.28
C LYS A 80 -13.47 11.26 -20.79
N GLN A 81 -14.57 11.43 -20.05
CA GLN A 81 -15.68 12.28 -20.48
C GLN A 81 -15.60 13.71 -19.96
N VAL A 82 -15.22 13.89 -18.69
CA VAL A 82 -15.33 15.19 -17.99
C VAL A 82 -14.00 15.72 -17.44
N GLY A 83 -12.89 15.03 -17.70
CA GLY A 83 -11.55 15.41 -17.21
C GLY A 83 -11.35 15.18 -15.71
N ILE A 84 -10.18 15.59 -15.19
CA ILE A 84 -9.75 15.28 -13.80
C ILE A 84 -10.42 16.14 -12.72
N SER A 85 -10.81 17.38 -13.05
CA SER A 85 -11.32 18.37 -12.10
C SER A 85 -12.56 17.88 -11.32
N PRO A 86 -13.64 17.38 -11.97
CA PRO A 86 -14.81 16.88 -11.23
C PRO A 86 -14.52 15.64 -10.40
N LEU A 87 -13.58 14.76 -10.81
CA LEU A 87 -13.15 13.63 -9.99
C LEU A 87 -12.51 14.09 -8.67
N LEU A 88 -11.65 15.10 -8.74
CA LEU A 88 -11.00 15.66 -7.55
C LEU A 88 -12.01 16.34 -6.62
N ALA A 89 -13.04 16.99 -7.17
CA ALA A 89 -14.12 17.59 -6.39
C ALA A 89 -14.96 16.53 -5.64
N VAL A 90 -15.33 15.43 -6.32
CA VAL A 90 -16.01 14.30 -5.68
C VAL A 90 -15.15 13.70 -4.58
N ASN A 91 -13.84 13.52 -4.83
CA ASN A 91 -12.91 13.01 -3.83
C ASN A 91 -12.81 13.94 -2.60
N ALA A 92 -12.78 15.26 -2.81
CA ALA A 92 -12.78 16.24 -1.73
C ALA A 92 -14.07 16.16 -0.88
N LEU A 93 -15.23 15.95 -1.51
CA LEU A 93 -16.50 15.76 -0.82
C LEU A 93 -16.52 14.47 0.00
N CYS A 94 -16.04 13.35 -0.55
CA CYS A 94 -15.92 12.09 0.18
C CYS A 94 -15.04 12.23 1.42
N PHE A 95 -13.87 12.87 1.30
CA PHE A 95 -13.00 13.13 2.46
C PHE A 95 -13.60 14.10 3.47
N PHE A 96 -14.45 15.03 3.03
CA PHE A 96 -15.17 15.92 3.94
C PHE A 96 -16.20 15.14 4.76
N LEU A 97 -17.02 14.33 4.10
CA LEU A 97 -18.00 13.46 4.75
C LEU A 97 -17.32 12.50 5.72
N ALA A 98 -16.22 11.86 5.32
CA ALA A 98 -15.43 11.00 6.18
C ALA A 98 -14.94 11.74 7.43
N ALA A 99 -14.37 12.94 7.28
CA ALA A 99 -13.92 13.74 8.42
C ALA A 99 -15.06 14.11 9.36
N VAL A 100 -16.25 14.46 8.83
CA VAL A 100 -17.44 14.73 9.66
C VAL A 100 -17.85 13.48 10.44
N MET A 101 -17.89 12.32 9.80
CA MET A 101 -18.23 11.06 10.48
C MET A 101 -17.19 10.68 11.54
N GLU A 102 -15.89 10.84 11.24
CA GLU A 102 -14.80 10.59 12.18
C GLU A 102 -14.89 11.48 13.43
N THR A 103 -15.30 12.76 13.29
CA THR A 103 -15.49 13.64 14.45
C THR A 103 -16.64 13.22 15.37
N GLN A 104 -17.57 12.38 14.88
CA GLN A 104 -18.69 11.86 15.69
C GLN A 104 -18.32 10.58 16.44
N ILE A 105 -17.18 9.96 16.15
CA ILE A 105 -16.70 8.76 16.85
C ILE A 105 -16.19 9.19 18.24
N ARG A 106 -17.06 9.08 19.25
CA ARG A 106 -16.70 9.25 20.66
C ARG A 106 -16.32 7.91 21.27
N THR A 107 -15.04 7.59 21.26
CA THR A 107 -14.50 6.41 21.95
C THR A 107 -13.57 6.86 23.07
N THR A 108 -13.84 6.38 24.29
CA THR A 108 -13.00 6.62 25.45
C THR A 108 -11.73 5.78 25.31
N GLU A 109 -10.64 6.40 24.88
CA GLU A 109 -9.31 5.80 24.83
C GLU A 109 -8.76 5.56 26.24
N LYS A 110 -9.07 4.41 26.85
CA LYS A 110 -8.52 4.01 28.16
C LYS A 110 -6.98 4.03 28.23
N TYR A 111 -6.28 3.96 27.09
CA TYR A 111 -4.82 3.95 27.02
C TYR A 111 -4.17 5.34 26.90
N ILE A 112 -4.86 6.33 26.34
CA ILE A 112 -4.30 7.69 26.18
C ILE A 112 -4.25 8.43 27.52
N ASP A 113 -5.18 8.16 28.44
CA ASP A 113 -5.18 8.77 29.78
C ASP A 113 -4.03 8.28 30.68
N VAL A 114 -3.55 7.06 30.45
CA VAL A 114 -2.38 6.50 31.18
C VAL A 114 -1.08 7.08 30.63
N GLN A 115 -0.95 7.20 29.30
CA GLN A 115 0.25 7.77 28.67
C GLN A 115 0.34 9.30 28.73
N LYS A 116 -0.78 10.04 28.76
CA LYS A 116 -0.78 11.49 28.97
C LYS A 116 -0.31 11.89 30.37
N LYS A 117 -0.44 11.00 31.35
CA LYS A 117 -0.07 11.27 32.75
C LYS A 117 1.38 10.95 33.12
N SER A 118 2.13 10.22 32.29
CA SER A 118 3.43 9.68 32.73
C SER A 118 4.69 10.29 32.13
N GLU A 119 4.68 10.94 30.95
CA GLU A 119 5.95 11.42 30.35
C GLU A 119 5.83 12.71 29.52
N ASP A 120 6.73 13.65 29.85
CA ASP A 120 6.99 14.92 29.15
C ASP A 120 7.18 14.70 27.64
N ALA A 121 6.66 15.61 26.81
CA ALA A 121 6.75 15.53 25.34
C ALA A 121 8.20 15.37 24.84
N GLN A 122 9.15 15.94 25.59
CA GLN A 122 10.59 15.85 25.31
C GLN A 122 11.18 14.46 25.63
N HIS A 123 10.60 13.76 26.61
CA HIS A 123 10.94 12.38 26.94
C HIS A 123 10.41 11.42 25.87
N ARG A 124 9.19 11.63 25.35
CA ARG A 124 8.63 10.84 24.24
C ARG A 124 9.44 10.90 22.96
N ILE A 125 9.89 12.10 22.56
CA ILE A 125 10.71 12.24 21.34
C ILE A 125 12.04 11.51 21.49
N ARG A 126 12.69 11.63 22.66
CA ARG A 126 13.93 10.89 22.97
C ARG A 126 13.70 9.39 23.00
N GLN A 127 12.57 8.93 23.54
CA GLN A 127 12.20 7.53 23.59
C GLN A 127 11.93 6.96 22.19
N VAL A 128 11.21 7.68 21.32
CA VAL A 128 11.00 7.29 19.92
C VAL A 128 12.31 7.22 19.15
N LEU A 129 13.20 8.22 19.33
CA LEU A 129 14.53 8.20 18.71
C LEU A 129 15.39 7.05 19.23
N SER A 130 15.29 6.73 20.52
CA SER A 130 15.95 5.58 21.14
C SER A 130 15.42 4.26 20.58
N ASP A 131 14.10 4.11 20.45
CA ASP A 131 13.43 2.93 19.88
C ASP A 131 13.86 2.72 18.42
N ILE A 132 13.94 3.80 17.62
CA ILE A 132 14.44 3.75 16.24
C ILE A 132 15.91 3.31 16.21
N HIS A 133 16.74 3.90 17.06
CA HIS A 133 18.16 3.56 17.14
C HIS A 133 18.38 2.11 17.59
N GLU A 134 17.60 1.63 18.55
CA GLU A 134 17.64 0.24 19.00
C GLU A 134 17.17 -0.72 17.92
N GLY A 135 16.12 -0.37 17.18
CA GLY A 135 15.65 -1.11 16.00
C GLY A 135 16.73 -1.24 14.92
N PHE A 136 17.43 -0.15 14.59
CA PHE A 136 18.55 -0.17 13.65
C PHE A 136 19.74 -1.01 14.16
N ASN A 137 20.06 -0.93 15.46
CA ASN A 137 21.11 -1.74 16.06
C ASN A 137 20.76 -3.23 16.07
N TYR A 138 19.48 -3.57 16.29
CA TYR A 138 19.00 -4.94 16.22
C TYR A 138 19.09 -5.49 14.79
N LEU A 139 18.63 -4.72 13.80
CA LEU A 139 18.78 -5.03 12.38
C LEU A 139 20.25 -5.24 11.97
N ARG A 140 21.18 -4.46 12.52
CA ARG A 140 22.63 -4.63 12.27
C ARG A 140 23.23 -5.88 12.89
N LYS A 141 22.70 -6.37 14.01
CA LYS A 141 23.20 -7.57 14.69
C LYS A 141 22.86 -8.85 13.93
N ASP A 142 21.71 -8.89 13.27
CA ASP A 142 21.29 -10.02 12.44
C ASP A 142 21.53 -9.74 10.95
N LYS A 143 22.58 -10.35 10.39
CA LYS A 143 22.94 -10.22 8.96
C LYS A 143 21.84 -10.71 8.01
N GLY A 144 21.04 -11.70 8.44
CA GLY A 144 19.94 -12.23 7.63
C GLY A 144 18.77 -11.26 7.58
N LEU A 145 18.39 -10.69 8.73
CA LEU A 145 17.33 -9.69 8.81
C LEU A 145 17.70 -8.40 8.07
N LEU A 146 18.96 -7.96 8.18
CA LEU A 146 19.49 -6.82 7.42
C LEU A 146 19.36 -7.03 5.91
N ALA A 147 19.73 -8.22 5.41
CA ALA A 147 19.66 -8.54 3.98
C ALA A 147 18.21 -8.50 3.46
N ILE A 148 17.26 -9.01 4.26
CA ILE A 148 15.83 -8.97 3.94
C ILE A 148 15.30 -7.53 3.92
N ALA A 149 15.65 -6.73 4.93
CA ALA A 149 15.24 -5.33 5.02
C ALA A 149 15.81 -4.49 3.86
N ALA A 150 17.08 -4.70 3.51
CA ALA A 150 17.69 -4.07 2.35
C ALA A 150 16.97 -4.46 1.06
N TYR A 151 16.70 -5.76 0.85
CA TYR A 151 15.95 -6.25 -0.31
C TYR A 151 14.59 -5.55 -0.43
N PHE A 152 13.81 -5.45 0.65
CA PHE A 152 12.50 -4.79 0.60
C PHE A 152 12.61 -3.29 0.36
N THR A 153 13.62 -2.63 0.93
CA THR A 153 13.86 -1.19 0.71
C THR A 153 14.13 -0.92 -0.78
N PHE A 154 15.05 -1.66 -1.39
CA PHE A 154 15.33 -1.54 -2.81
C PHE A 154 14.15 -1.95 -3.69
N SER A 155 13.44 -3.03 -3.32
CA SER A 155 12.24 -3.47 -4.05
C SER A 155 11.15 -2.40 -4.03
N ALA A 156 10.92 -1.73 -2.89
CA ALA A 156 9.95 -0.66 -2.77
C ALA A 156 10.33 0.57 -3.62
N LEU A 157 11.61 0.94 -3.63
CA LEU A 157 12.11 2.02 -4.47
C LEU A 157 11.93 1.71 -5.97
N ILE A 158 12.32 0.51 -6.41
CA ILE A 158 12.17 0.07 -7.80
C ILE A 158 10.69 0.04 -8.18
N TYR A 159 9.82 -0.50 -7.32
CA TYR A 159 8.39 -0.54 -7.56
C TYR A 159 7.78 0.86 -7.71
N GLY A 160 8.22 1.83 -6.88
CA GLY A 160 7.81 3.22 -6.99
C GLY A 160 8.18 3.84 -8.34
N VAL A 161 9.43 3.63 -8.79
CA VAL A 161 9.90 4.11 -10.10
C VAL A 161 9.11 3.46 -11.24
N SER A 162 8.96 2.13 -11.21
CA SER A 162 8.20 1.39 -12.21
C SER A 162 6.76 1.86 -12.31
N ASN A 163 6.08 2.08 -11.18
CA ASN A 163 4.67 2.50 -11.18
C ASN A 163 4.46 3.85 -11.90
N VAL A 164 5.39 4.78 -11.75
CA VAL A 164 5.31 6.11 -12.39
C VAL A 164 5.71 6.08 -13.87
N LEU A 165 6.73 5.29 -14.23
CA LEU A 165 7.30 5.32 -15.58
C LEU A 165 6.63 4.35 -16.57
N THR A 166 5.99 3.28 -16.09
CA THR A 166 5.46 2.23 -16.97
C THR A 166 4.37 2.76 -17.88
N LEU A 167 3.38 3.50 -17.38
CA LEU A 167 2.31 4.04 -18.21
C LEU A 167 2.83 5.01 -19.30
N PRO A 168 3.68 6.02 -18.98
CA PRO A 168 4.34 6.84 -20.00
C PRO A 168 5.12 6.05 -21.04
N TYR A 169 5.85 5.00 -20.63
CA TYR A 169 6.57 4.13 -21.56
C TYR A 169 5.63 3.47 -22.58
N PHE A 170 4.53 2.86 -22.12
CA PHE A 170 3.57 2.22 -23.01
C PHE A 170 2.92 3.21 -23.98
N ARG A 171 2.56 4.42 -23.51
CA ARG A 171 2.00 5.49 -24.37
C ARG A 171 2.97 5.96 -25.45
N LYS A 172 4.27 5.98 -25.16
CA LYS A 172 5.32 6.40 -26.11
C LYS A 172 5.67 5.31 -27.11
N THR A 173 5.67 4.05 -26.69
CA THR A 173 6.20 2.92 -27.47
C THR A 173 5.15 2.24 -28.36
N PHE A 174 3.87 2.22 -27.95
CA PHE A 174 2.83 1.47 -28.66
C PHE A 174 1.68 2.38 -29.12
N SER A 175 1.15 2.11 -30.32
CA SER A 175 -0.15 2.63 -30.74
C SER A 175 -1.24 2.11 -29.79
N ASN A 176 -2.08 3.00 -29.25
CA ASN A 176 -3.04 2.68 -28.18
C ASN A 176 -2.40 2.16 -26.87
N GLY A 177 -1.20 2.65 -26.53
CA GLY A 177 -0.41 2.20 -25.37
C GLY A 177 -1.15 2.17 -24.03
N GLU A 178 -2.15 3.03 -23.81
CA GLU A 178 -3.00 2.99 -22.61
C GLU A 178 -3.75 1.65 -22.47
N TYR A 179 -4.28 1.13 -23.58
CA TYR A 179 -5.00 -0.15 -23.60
C TYR A 179 -4.04 -1.33 -23.48
N VAL A 180 -2.88 -1.26 -24.13
CA VAL A 180 -1.83 -2.28 -24.00
C VAL A 180 -1.35 -2.37 -22.56
N TYR A 181 -1.11 -1.22 -21.91
CA TYR A 181 -0.80 -1.14 -20.49
C TYR A 181 -1.90 -1.78 -19.63
N MET A 182 -3.16 -1.44 -19.85
CA MET A 182 -4.28 -2.04 -19.11
C MET A 182 -4.34 -3.55 -19.25
N VAL A 183 -4.12 -4.09 -20.45
CA VAL A 183 -4.14 -5.54 -20.70
C VAL A 183 -2.95 -6.23 -20.03
N VAL A 184 -1.74 -5.67 -20.16
CA VAL A 184 -0.51 -6.24 -19.57
C VAL A 184 -0.56 -6.19 -18.04
N MET A 185 -0.96 -5.06 -17.45
CA MET A 185 -1.10 -4.94 -16.00
C MET A 185 -2.27 -5.76 -15.46
N GLY A 186 -3.37 -5.84 -16.23
CA GLY A 186 -4.52 -6.69 -15.93
C GLY A 186 -4.13 -8.18 -15.85
N ALA A 187 -3.16 -8.62 -16.67
CA ALA A 187 -2.61 -9.97 -16.60
C ALA A 187 -2.00 -10.27 -15.21
N SER A 188 -1.27 -9.32 -14.62
CA SER A 188 -0.74 -9.45 -13.27
C SER A 188 -1.85 -9.60 -12.23
N VAL A 189 -2.91 -8.80 -12.33
CA VAL A 189 -4.08 -8.92 -11.44
C VAL A 189 -4.76 -10.28 -11.58
N ALA A 190 -4.95 -10.76 -12.81
CA ALA A 190 -5.49 -12.10 -13.07
C ALA A 190 -4.59 -13.20 -12.48
N GLY A 191 -3.26 -13.08 -12.67
CA GLY A 191 -2.28 -13.98 -12.07
C GLY A 191 -2.36 -14.02 -10.55
N ARG A 192 -2.57 -12.86 -9.90
CA ARG A 192 -2.78 -12.76 -8.45
C ARG A 192 -4.05 -13.49 -8.01
N ALA A 193 -5.16 -13.33 -8.73
CA ALA A 193 -6.40 -14.03 -8.43
C ALA A 193 -6.25 -15.56 -8.54
N ILE A 194 -5.57 -16.04 -9.59
CA ILE A 194 -5.26 -17.46 -9.79
C ILE A 194 -4.37 -17.97 -8.66
N GLY A 195 -3.28 -17.25 -8.35
CA GLY A 195 -2.36 -17.61 -7.26
C GLY A 195 -3.06 -17.66 -5.90
N GLY A 196 -3.93 -16.70 -5.60
CA GLY A 196 -4.74 -16.68 -4.38
C GLY A 196 -5.68 -17.89 -4.28
N GLY A 197 -6.34 -18.24 -5.38
CA GLY A 197 -7.17 -19.45 -5.47
C GLY A 197 -6.38 -20.74 -5.27
N MET A 198 -5.15 -20.82 -5.80
CA MET A 198 -4.25 -21.95 -5.58
C MET A 198 -3.84 -22.07 -4.10
N HIS A 199 -3.48 -20.96 -3.45
CA HIS A 199 -3.15 -20.93 -2.02
C HIS A 199 -4.32 -21.28 -1.11
N TYR A 200 -5.56 -21.00 -1.53
CA TYR A 200 -6.75 -21.46 -0.81
C TYR A 200 -6.83 -22.98 -0.74
N ARG A 201 -6.40 -23.68 -1.81
CA ARG A 201 -6.48 -25.14 -1.93
C ARG A 201 -5.20 -25.86 -1.49
N MET A 202 -4.04 -25.18 -1.53
CA MET A 202 -2.73 -25.77 -1.26
C MET A 202 -2.09 -25.11 -0.04
N ARG A 203 -1.79 -25.90 1.00
CA ARG A 203 -1.00 -25.43 2.14
C ARG A 203 0.49 -25.63 1.87
N ILE A 204 1.27 -24.55 1.92
CA ILE A 204 2.73 -24.62 1.80
C ILE A 204 3.33 -25.20 3.10
N PRO A 205 4.08 -26.32 3.03
CA PRO A 205 4.73 -26.90 4.21
C PRO A 205 5.79 -25.94 4.79
N ALA A 206 5.82 -25.84 6.13
CA ALA A 206 6.62 -24.85 6.85
C ALA A 206 8.13 -24.89 6.50
N GLU A 207 8.67 -26.09 6.33
CA GLU A 207 10.09 -26.34 6.03
C GLU A 207 10.54 -25.77 4.68
N ARG A 208 9.62 -25.64 3.71
CA ARG A 208 9.95 -25.14 2.36
C ARG A 208 9.63 -23.66 2.17
N LYS A 209 9.01 -23.01 3.15
CA LYS A 209 8.54 -21.61 3.03
C LYS A 209 9.68 -20.65 2.68
N PHE A 210 10.84 -20.78 3.32
CA PHE A 210 11.98 -19.89 3.07
C PHE A 210 12.54 -20.05 1.65
N MET A 211 12.75 -21.30 1.21
CA MET A 211 13.26 -21.60 -0.13
C MET A 211 12.28 -21.12 -1.23
N ILE A 212 10.98 -21.36 -1.03
CA ILE A 212 9.94 -20.88 -1.95
C ILE A 212 9.91 -19.35 -1.96
N ALA A 213 10.02 -18.68 -0.81
CA ALA A 213 10.05 -17.22 -0.75
C ALA A 213 11.24 -16.64 -1.53
N MET A 214 12.45 -17.20 -1.36
CA MET A 214 13.64 -16.76 -2.10
C MET A 214 13.49 -16.98 -3.61
N PHE A 215 12.98 -18.15 -4.03
CA PHE A 215 12.70 -18.42 -5.44
C PHE A 215 11.69 -17.44 -6.02
N VAL A 216 10.61 -17.15 -5.27
CA VAL A 216 9.58 -16.21 -5.66
C VAL A 216 10.17 -14.79 -5.81
N TYR A 217 10.95 -14.32 -4.85
CA TYR A 217 11.58 -12.99 -4.89
C TYR A 217 12.52 -12.82 -6.08
N LEU A 218 13.39 -13.81 -6.31
CA LEU A 218 14.31 -13.79 -7.45
C LEU A 218 13.54 -13.86 -8.77
N GLY A 219 12.54 -14.75 -8.83
CA GLY A 219 11.69 -14.92 -10.00
C GLY A 219 10.94 -13.65 -10.37
N THR A 220 10.26 -13.02 -9.42
CA THR A 220 9.55 -11.74 -9.66
C THR A 220 10.50 -10.64 -10.09
N SER A 221 11.68 -10.55 -9.47
CA SER A 221 12.68 -9.52 -9.83
C SER A 221 13.19 -9.68 -11.26
N VAL A 222 13.43 -10.92 -11.71
CA VAL A 222 13.85 -11.22 -13.09
C VAL A 222 12.72 -10.93 -14.08
N LEU A 223 11.48 -11.32 -13.75
CA LEU A 223 10.31 -11.04 -14.60
C LEU A 223 10.09 -9.53 -14.77
N ASP A 224 10.13 -8.78 -13.68
CA ASP A 224 9.95 -7.33 -13.67
C ASP A 224 11.10 -6.60 -14.40
N GLY A 225 12.30 -7.18 -14.43
CA GLY A 225 13.45 -6.64 -15.18
C GLY A 225 13.40 -6.89 -16.69
N ILE A 226 12.73 -7.95 -17.14
CA ILE A 226 12.78 -8.38 -18.56
C ILE A 226 11.51 -8.00 -19.33
N TYR A 227 10.34 -7.95 -18.68
CA TYR A 227 9.07 -7.91 -19.41
C TYR A 227 8.96 -6.75 -20.42
N LEU A 228 9.47 -5.55 -20.09
CA LEU A 228 9.41 -4.37 -20.98
C LEU A 228 10.19 -4.53 -22.31
N PHE A 229 11.10 -5.49 -22.39
CA PHE A 229 11.93 -5.77 -23.57
C PHE A 229 11.35 -6.88 -24.45
N THR A 230 10.19 -7.44 -24.11
CA THR A 230 9.59 -8.58 -24.82
C THR A 230 8.39 -8.16 -25.68
N PRO A 231 7.97 -8.91 -26.71
CA PRO A 231 6.77 -8.57 -27.48
C PRO A 231 5.50 -8.70 -26.62
N ILE A 232 4.44 -7.96 -26.97
CA ILE A 232 3.19 -7.84 -26.17
C ILE A 232 2.64 -9.18 -25.64
N PRO A 233 2.54 -10.27 -26.43
CA PRO A 233 2.04 -11.55 -25.92
C PRO A 233 2.93 -12.15 -24.83
N VAL A 234 4.24 -11.98 -24.95
CA VAL A 234 5.21 -12.44 -23.95
C VAL A 234 5.14 -11.55 -22.72
N MET A 235 5.01 -10.23 -22.86
CA MET A 235 4.80 -9.31 -21.74
C MET A 235 3.60 -9.74 -20.88
N PHE A 236 2.49 -10.08 -21.54
CA PHE A 236 1.26 -10.53 -20.88
C PHE A 236 1.50 -11.79 -20.04
N ILE A 237 2.15 -12.79 -20.62
CA ILE A 237 2.46 -14.06 -19.93
C ILE A 237 3.40 -13.81 -18.74
N LEU A 238 4.46 -13.02 -18.93
CA LEU A 238 5.41 -12.69 -17.86
C LEU A 238 4.73 -11.94 -16.71
N MET A 239 3.84 -10.99 -17.01
CA MET A 239 3.08 -10.29 -15.97
C MET A 239 2.08 -11.19 -15.24
N LEU A 240 1.46 -12.13 -15.94
CA LEU A 240 0.60 -13.14 -15.31
C LEU A 240 1.37 -14.01 -14.31
N PHE A 241 2.57 -14.49 -14.69
CA PHE A 241 3.44 -15.23 -13.78
C PHE A 241 3.96 -14.36 -12.64
N SER A 242 4.34 -13.10 -12.89
CA SER A 242 4.76 -12.16 -11.86
C SER A 242 3.64 -11.96 -10.81
N GLY A 243 2.39 -11.83 -11.26
CA GLY A 243 1.22 -11.76 -10.37
C GLY A 243 1.01 -13.00 -9.51
N LEU A 244 1.10 -14.19 -10.11
CA LEU A 244 0.94 -15.47 -9.41
C LEU A 244 2.02 -15.69 -8.34
N LEU A 245 3.28 -15.40 -8.69
CA LEU A 245 4.40 -15.46 -7.76
C LEU A 245 4.28 -14.39 -6.67
N GLY A 246 3.84 -13.18 -7.01
CA GLY A 246 3.67 -12.07 -6.06
C GLY A 246 2.73 -12.37 -4.89
N VAL A 247 1.59 -13.03 -5.13
CA VAL A 247 0.67 -13.45 -4.05
C VAL A 247 1.30 -14.49 -3.14
N THR A 248 2.12 -15.38 -3.71
CA THR A 248 2.84 -16.40 -2.95
C THR A 248 3.82 -15.76 -1.97
N SER A 249 4.57 -14.76 -2.40
CA SER A 249 5.47 -13.99 -1.53
C SER A 249 4.70 -13.33 -0.38
N TRP A 250 3.62 -12.61 -0.71
CA TRP A 250 2.81 -11.89 0.29
C TRP A 250 2.24 -12.84 1.34
N THR A 251 1.74 -13.99 0.91
CA THR A 251 1.16 -15.04 1.77
C THR A 251 2.21 -15.65 2.70
N ILE A 252 3.39 -15.99 2.16
CA ILE A 252 4.48 -16.53 2.98
C ILE A 252 4.91 -15.50 4.02
N ARG A 253 5.09 -14.24 3.61
CA ARG A 253 5.49 -13.15 4.50
C ARG A 253 4.49 -12.94 5.64
N ILE A 254 3.20 -12.75 5.32
CA ILE A 254 2.17 -12.61 6.36
C ILE A 254 2.14 -13.83 7.27
N SER A 255 2.20 -15.05 6.71
CA SER A 255 2.16 -16.26 7.53
C SER A 255 3.38 -16.39 8.46
N ALA A 256 4.56 -15.93 8.04
CA ALA A 256 5.78 -15.96 8.84
C ALA A 256 5.74 -14.88 9.94
N THR A 257 5.33 -13.65 9.59
CA THR A 257 5.19 -12.55 10.56
C THR A 257 4.14 -12.89 11.63
N GLN A 258 3.00 -13.46 11.23
CA GLN A 258 1.92 -13.84 12.15
C GLN A 258 2.33 -14.99 13.09
N ALA A 259 3.23 -15.88 12.66
CA ALA A 259 3.72 -16.99 13.46
C ALA A 259 4.87 -16.59 14.41
N TYR A 260 5.68 -15.59 14.05
CA TYR A 260 6.90 -15.23 14.79
C TYR A 260 6.72 -14.04 15.74
N VAL A 261 5.81 -13.11 15.44
CA VAL A 261 5.64 -11.88 16.23
C VAL A 261 4.55 -12.10 17.29
N PRO A 262 4.81 -11.86 18.59
CA PRO A 262 3.78 -11.90 19.64
C PRO A 262 2.65 -10.91 19.36
N ASP A 263 1.40 -11.29 19.64
CA ASP A 263 0.20 -10.50 19.28
C ASP A 263 0.26 -9.04 19.76
N GLU A 264 0.83 -8.81 20.95
CA GLU A 264 1.01 -7.48 21.56
C GLU A 264 1.98 -6.57 20.79
N LYS A 265 2.86 -7.13 19.96
CA LYS A 265 3.87 -6.39 19.20
C LYS A 265 3.62 -6.37 17.70
N LYS A 266 2.59 -7.08 17.21
CA LYS A 266 2.25 -7.15 15.77
C LYS A 266 1.96 -5.78 15.16
N GLY A 267 1.25 -4.91 15.88
CA GLY A 267 0.96 -3.55 15.43
C GLY A 267 2.22 -2.68 15.27
N ARG A 268 3.16 -2.79 16.21
CA ARG A 268 4.42 -2.01 16.21
C ARG A 268 5.40 -2.54 15.15
N PHE A 269 5.44 -3.85 14.92
CA PHE A 269 6.27 -4.46 13.88
C PHE A 269 5.77 -4.13 12.47
N ASN A 270 4.45 -4.20 12.23
CA ASN A 270 3.88 -3.84 10.93
C ASN A 270 3.97 -2.34 10.64
N GLY A 271 3.97 -1.47 11.65
CA GLY A 271 4.16 -0.03 11.45
C GLY A 271 5.59 0.38 11.09
N ALA A 272 6.58 -0.49 11.32
CA ALA A 272 7.98 -0.26 10.96
C ALA A 272 8.39 -0.84 9.58
N PHE A 273 7.51 -1.65 8.97
CA PHE A 273 7.73 -2.38 7.72
C PHE A 273 6.86 -1.85 6.59
#